data_AF-A0AAW1T5Z2-F1
#
_entry.id   AF-A0AAW1T5Z2-F1
#
_cell.length_a   1.000
_cell.length_b   1.000
_cell.length_c   1.000
_cell.angle_alpha   90.00
_cell.angle_beta   90.00
_cell.angle_gamma   90.00
#
_symmetry.space_group_name_H-M   'P 1'
#
loop_
_entity.id
_entity.type
_entity.pdbx_description
1 polymer ?
#
loop_
_entity_poly.entity_id
_entity_poly.type
_entity_poly.pdbx_seq_one_letter_code
_entity_poly.pdbx_strand_id
1 'polypeptide(L)'
;MVPEEVREKVRDQLAVVDEQMEQAGYISEFISAVPEDNVEKLSAAFASRKLDGVIVGFGIRGIPENTYLFEKVVAAVRQGAPQAKLMFNTSPDTTVDAAKRWITVSA
;
A
#
# COMPACT_ATOMS: atom_id res chain seq x y z
N MET A 1 -13.76 -13.91 -12.43
CA MET A 1 -14.53 -12.77 -11.86
C MET A 1 -14.49 -12.93 -10.34
N VAL A 2 -13.99 -11.92 -9.60
CA VAL A 2 -13.98 -11.96 -8.12
C VAL A 2 -15.42 -11.86 -7.60
N PRO A 3 -15.88 -12.76 -6.70
CA PRO A 3 -17.23 -12.72 -6.14
C PRO A 3 -17.53 -11.38 -5.43
N GLU A 4 -18.78 -10.91 -5.50
CA GLU A 4 -19.18 -9.63 -4.90
C GLU A 4 -18.93 -9.58 -3.39
N GLU A 5 -19.21 -10.68 -2.70
CA GLU A 5 -18.98 -10.83 -1.26
C GLU A 5 -17.50 -10.71 -0.87
N VAL A 6 -16.59 -11.05 -1.78
CA VAL A 6 -15.14 -10.84 -1.60
C VAL A 6 -14.77 -9.38 -1.86
N ARG A 7 -15.44 -8.70 -2.80
CA ARG A 7 -15.24 -7.27 -3.07
C ARG A 7 -15.72 -6.40 -1.92
N GLU A 8 -16.89 -6.70 -1.36
CA GLU A 8 -17.43 -6.01 -0.18
C GLU A 8 -16.49 -6.16 1.02
N LYS A 9 -16.04 -7.39 1.32
CA LYS A 9 -15.07 -7.63 2.40
C LYS A 9 -13.76 -6.88 2.21
N VAL A 10 -13.24 -6.82 0.98
CA VAL A 10 -12.02 -6.03 0.70
C VAL A 10 -12.29 -4.54 0.91
N ARG A 11 -13.43 -4.02 0.43
CA ARG A 11 -13.80 -2.61 0.61
C ARG A 11 -13.95 -2.23 2.08
N ASP A 12 -14.66 -3.05 2.85
CA ASP A 12 -14.88 -2.82 4.27
C ASP A 12 -13.56 -2.82 5.05
N GLN A 13 -12.64 -3.72 4.70
CA GLN A 13 -11.31 -3.75 5.31
C GLN A 13 -10.47 -2.51 4.97
N LEU A 14 -10.59 -1.97 3.76
CA LEU A 14 -9.88 -0.74 3.38
C LEU A 14 -10.39 0.47 4.15
N ALA A 15 -11.71 0.57 4.37
CA ALA A 15 -12.30 1.65 5.18
C ALA A 15 -11.81 1.61 6.63
N VAL A 16 -11.77 0.43 7.24
CA VAL A 16 -11.23 0.25 8.60
C VAL A 16 -9.76 0.65 8.68
N VAL A 17 -8.95 0.29 7.68
CA VAL A 17 -7.53 0.69 7.64
C VAL A 17 -7.39 2.20 7.54
N ASP A 18 -8.20 2.87 6.72
CA ASP A 18 -8.16 4.32 6.57
C ASP A 18 -8.47 5.03 7.89
N GLU A 19 -9.55 4.62 8.55
CA GLU A 19 -9.95 5.15 9.86
C GLU A 19 -8.85 4.94 10.92
N GLN A 20 -8.24 3.75 10.95
CA GLN A 20 -7.16 3.45 11.89
C GLN A 20 -5.90 4.29 11.63
N MET A 21 -5.57 4.53 10.38
CA MET A 21 -4.43 5.37 9.99
C MET A 21 -4.68 6.83 10.39
N GLU A 22 -5.87 7.36 10.13
CA GLU A 22 -6.28 8.71 10.53
C GLU A 22 -6.25 8.87 12.06
N GLN A 23 -6.85 7.94 12.81
CA GLN A 23 -6.82 7.94 14.28
C GLN A 23 -5.40 7.88 14.85
N ALA A 24 -4.46 7.25 14.14
CA ALA A 24 -3.06 7.18 14.50
C ALA A 24 -2.24 8.41 14.05
N GLY A 25 -2.88 9.38 13.39
CA GLY A 25 -2.26 10.64 12.95
C GLY A 25 -1.56 10.57 11.60
N TYR A 26 -1.80 9.52 10.81
CA TYR A 26 -1.26 9.39 9.45
C TYR A 26 -2.25 9.93 8.41
N ILE A 27 -1.71 10.51 7.35
CA ILE A 27 -2.46 10.78 6.12
C ILE A 27 -2.17 9.63 5.15
N SER A 28 -3.18 8.83 4.84
CA SER A 28 -3.08 7.67 3.94
C SER A 28 -3.84 7.85 2.64
N GLU A 29 -3.36 7.16 1.60
CA GLU A 29 -4.04 7.02 0.31
C GLU A 29 -3.90 5.57 -0.16
N PHE A 30 -4.97 5.00 -0.72
CA PHE A 30 -4.91 3.73 -1.43
C PHE A 30 -4.60 3.93 -2.92
N ILE A 31 -3.51 3.33 -3.37
CA ILE A 31 -3.13 3.26 -4.78
C ILE A 31 -3.37 1.84 -5.27
N SER A 32 -4.25 1.68 -6.26
CA SER A 32 -4.47 0.39 -6.92
C SER A 32 -3.28 0.05 -7.81
N ALA A 33 -2.81 -1.19 -7.74
CA ALA A 33 -1.85 -1.77 -8.66
C ALA A 33 -2.45 -3.02 -9.27
N VAL A 34 -2.47 -3.08 -10.61
CA VAL A 34 -3.01 -4.22 -11.37
C VAL A 34 -1.92 -4.86 -12.24
N PRO A 35 -2.05 -6.14 -12.64
CA PRO A 35 -1.02 -6.84 -13.40
C PRO A 35 -0.55 -6.11 -14.67
N GLU A 36 -1.41 -5.31 -15.29
CA GLU A 36 -1.14 -4.53 -16.51
C GLU A 36 -0.30 -3.27 -16.26
N ASP A 37 -0.19 -2.80 -15.01
CA ASP A 37 0.59 -1.60 -14.70
C ASP A 37 2.09 -1.84 -14.93
N ASN A 38 2.78 -0.82 -15.45
CA ASN A 38 4.23 -0.84 -15.59
C ASN A 38 4.92 0.02 -14.52
N VAL A 39 6.25 -0.11 -14.44
CA VAL A 39 7.06 0.58 -13.43
C VAL A 39 7.00 2.10 -13.63
N GLU A 40 6.97 2.57 -14.87
CA GLU A 40 6.95 3.99 -15.22
C GLU A 40 5.66 4.67 -14.74
N LYS A 41 4.50 4.06 -14.98
CA LYS A 41 3.20 4.58 -14.54
C LYS A 41 3.11 4.62 -13.02
N LEU A 42 3.51 3.55 -12.34
CA LEU A 42 3.47 3.48 -10.88
C LEU A 42 4.47 4.46 -10.24
N SER A 43 5.69 4.55 -10.78
CA SER A 43 6.70 5.48 -10.27
C SER A 43 6.30 6.94 -10.48
N ALA A 44 5.67 7.28 -11.61
CA ALA A 44 5.12 8.62 -11.83
C ALA A 44 4.02 8.95 -10.81
N ALA A 45 3.16 7.98 -10.48
CA ALA A 45 2.17 8.15 -9.42
C ALA A 45 2.83 8.37 -8.05
N PHE A 46 3.86 7.61 -7.70
CA PHE A 46 4.56 7.82 -6.43
C PHE A 46 5.32 9.15 -6.39
N ALA A 47 5.94 9.57 -7.50
CA ALA A 47 6.70 10.81 -7.60
C ALA A 47 5.82 12.07 -7.50
N SER A 48 4.54 11.98 -7.88
CA SER A 48 3.61 13.11 -7.75
C SER A 48 3.13 13.34 -6.31
N ARG A 49 3.59 12.53 -5.34
CA ARG A 49 3.16 12.54 -3.94
C ARG A 49 4.38 12.69 -3.02
N LYS A 50 4.19 13.39 -1.90
CA LYS A 50 5.18 13.43 -0.81
C LYS A 50 4.97 12.25 0.12
N LEU A 51 5.47 11.08 -0.30
CA LEU A 51 5.31 9.84 0.45
C LEU A 51 6.45 9.65 1.45
N ASP A 52 6.11 9.52 2.73
CA ASP A 52 7.03 9.08 3.79
C ASP A 52 7.16 7.56 3.85
N GLY A 53 6.14 6.84 3.35
CA GLY A 53 6.14 5.39 3.28
C GLY A 53 5.10 4.82 2.33
N VAL A 54 5.31 3.56 1.95
CA VAL A 54 4.42 2.76 1.11
C VAL A 54 4.23 1.39 1.77
N ILE A 55 2.98 1.06 2.08
CA ILE A 55 2.60 -0.26 2.58
C ILE A 55 2.10 -1.09 1.40
N VAL A 56 2.77 -2.21 1.12
CA VAL A 56 2.28 -3.17 0.12
C VAL A 56 1.48 -4.26 0.83
N GLY A 57 0.16 -4.21 0.67
CA GLY A 57 -0.78 -5.11 1.34
C GLY A 57 -0.71 -6.56 0.88
N PHE A 58 -1.18 -7.49 1.72
CA PHE A 58 -1.17 -8.94 1.46
C PHE A 58 -1.89 -9.33 0.15
N GLY A 59 -2.90 -8.56 -0.27
CA GLY A 59 -3.61 -8.80 -1.54
C GLY A 59 -2.74 -8.69 -2.80
N ILE A 60 -1.57 -8.06 -2.74
CA ILE A 60 -0.59 -8.05 -3.83
C ILE A 60 0.46 -9.12 -3.57
N ARG A 61 1.20 -8.97 -2.47
CA ARG A 61 2.41 -9.77 -2.18
C ARG A 61 2.14 -11.20 -1.68
N GLY A 62 0.90 -11.52 -1.30
CA GLY A 62 0.49 -12.84 -0.84
C GLY A 62 -0.12 -13.74 -1.92
N ILE A 63 -0.32 -13.19 -3.13
CA ILE A 63 -0.86 -13.92 -4.28
C ILE A 63 0.32 -14.31 -5.18
N PRO A 64 0.64 -15.61 -5.35
CA PRO A 64 1.79 -16.05 -6.16
C PRO A 64 1.78 -15.52 -7.59
N GLU A 65 0.61 -15.39 -8.20
CA GLU A 65 0.44 -14.85 -9.56
C GLU A 65 0.83 -13.36 -9.66
N ASN A 66 0.81 -12.65 -8.53
CA ASN A 66 1.19 -11.25 -8.43
C ASN A 66 2.67 -11.04 -8.11
N THR A 67 3.52 -12.08 -8.08
CA THR A 67 4.96 -11.91 -7.78
C THR A 67 5.62 -10.86 -8.69
N TYR A 68 5.39 -10.92 -10.00
CA TYR A 68 5.96 -9.92 -10.92
C TYR A 68 5.34 -8.53 -10.73
N LEU A 69 4.05 -8.44 -10.39
CA LEU A 69 3.42 -7.17 -10.03
C LEU A 69 4.06 -6.59 -8.77
N PHE A 70 4.31 -7.41 -7.76
CA PHE A 70 4.97 -6.99 -6.53
C PHE A 70 6.38 -6.45 -6.81
N GLU A 71 7.18 -7.15 -7.62
CA GLU A 71 8.50 -6.67 -8.06
C GLU A 71 8.40 -5.30 -8.76
N LYS A 72 7.42 -5.12 -9.66
CA LYS A 72 7.18 -3.83 -10.31
C LYS A 72 6.82 -2.72 -9.33
N VAL A 73 5.97 -2.99 -8.33
CA VAL A 73 5.66 -2.02 -7.27
C VAL A 73 6.92 -1.62 -6.51
N VAL A 74 7.75 -2.59 -6.10
CA VAL A 74 9.00 -2.32 -5.37
C VAL A 74 9.96 -1.47 -6.21
N ALA A 75 10.14 -1.81 -7.49
CA ALA A 75 10.95 -1.03 -8.41
C ALA A 75 10.41 0.40 -8.59
N ALA A 76 9.09 0.54 -8.74
CA ALA A 76 8.43 1.82 -8.90
C ALA A 76 8.55 2.72 -7.67
N VAL A 77 8.42 2.17 -6.45
CA VAL A 77 8.66 2.92 -5.21
C VAL A 77 10.10 3.42 -5.16
N ARG A 78 11.08 2.55 -5.48
CA ARG A 78 12.49 2.93 -5.53
C ARG A 78 12.79 4.04 -6.55
N GLN A 79 12.06 4.08 -7.65
CA GLN A 79 12.24 5.09 -8.70
C GLN A 79 11.51 6.40 -8.39
N GLY A 80 10.24 6.33 -7.97
CA GLY A 80 9.37 7.50 -7.82
C GLY A 80 9.39 8.13 -6.42
N ALA A 81 9.69 7.33 -5.39
CA ALA A 81 9.75 7.79 -4.01
C ALA A 81 10.88 7.08 -3.24
N PRO A 82 12.16 7.23 -3.65
CA PRO A 82 13.30 6.54 -3.04
C PRO A 82 13.46 6.82 -1.53
N GLN A 83 12.94 7.94 -1.06
CA GLN A 83 12.92 8.32 0.36
C GLN A 83 11.89 7.54 1.19
N ALA A 84 10.84 7.03 0.55
CA ALA A 84 9.71 6.41 1.24
C ALA A 84 10.12 5.07 1.86
N LYS A 85 9.65 4.83 3.09
CA LYS A 85 9.83 3.54 3.76
C LYS A 85 8.92 2.50 3.14
N LEU A 86 9.50 1.44 2.59
CA LEU A 86 8.74 0.30 2.10
C LEU A 86 8.38 -0.63 3.26
N MET A 87 7.08 -0.85 3.45
CA MET A 87 6.54 -1.50 4.64
C MET A 87 5.54 -2.59 4.27
N PHE A 88 5.39 -3.56 5.17
CA PHE A 88 4.53 -4.71 4.99
C PHE A 88 3.76 -5.01 6.27
N ASN A 89 2.43 -5.03 6.19
CA ASN A 89 1.53 -5.50 7.24
C ASN A 89 1.21 -6.98 7.05
N THR A 90 0.90 -7.73 8.11
CA THR A 90 0.50 -9.15 8.00
C THR A 90 -1.00 -9.33 7.76
N SER A 91 -1.78 -8.31 8.11
CA SER A 91 -3.23 -8.24 8.02
C SER A 91 -3.68 -6.76 8.07
N PRO A 92 -4.90 -6.42 7.63
CA PRO A 92 -5.39 -5.03 7.65
C PRO A 92 -5.23 -4.33 9.01
N ASP A 93 -5.54 -5.02 10.11
CA ASP A 93 -5.44 -4.53 11.50
C ASP A 93 -3.99 -4.23 11.97
N THR A 94 -2.98 -4.74 11.26
CA THR A 94 -1.55 -4.48 11.58
C THR A 94 -0.94 -3.34 10.74
N THR A 95 -1.75 -2.60 9.99
CA THR A 95 -1.28 -1.53 9.09
C THR A 95 -0.65 -0.37 9.87
N VAL A 96 -1.31 0.08 10.94
CA VAL A 96 -0.79 1.14 11.81
C VAL A 96 0.52 0.71 12.48
N ASP A 97 0.60 -0.52 12.98
CA ASP A 97 1.83 -1.06 13.56
C ASP A 97 2.95 -1.13 12.53
N ALA A 98 2.62 -1.43 11.27
CA ALA A 98 3.60 -1.39 10.18
C ALA A 98 4.16 0.00 9.94
N ALA A 99 3.32 1.03 9.96
CA ALA A 99 3.73 2.43 9.83
C ALA A 99 4.59 2.88 11.02
N LYS A 100 4.16 2.59 12.26
CA LYS A 100 4.84 2.99 13.50
C LYS A 100 6.27 2.44 13.64
N ARG A 101 6.59 1.32 12.97
CA ARG A 101 7.98 0.79 12.94
C ARG A 101 8.98 1.74 12.27
N TRP A 102 8.51 2.67 11.44
CA TRP A 102 9.39 3.47 10.57
C TRP A 102 9.08 4.96 10.52
N ILE A 103 7.83 5.35 10.74
CA ILE A 103 7.37 6.73 10.58
C ILE A 103 6.79 7.19 11.90
N THR A 104 7.50 8.11 12.55
CA THR A 104 7.02 8.78 13.76
C THR A 104 6.11 9.92 13.38
N VAL A 105 4.87 9.91 13.89
CA VAL A 105 4.00 11.09 13.85
C VAL A 105 4.36 11.94 15.07
N SER A 106 4.85 13.15 14.83
CA SER A 106 5.07 14.11 15.91
C SER A 106 3.71 14.75 16.25
N ALA A 107 3.37 14.77 17.53
CA ALA A 107 2.16 15.43 18.04
C ALA A 107 2.19 16.95 17.83
#